data_AF-A0A6H9LNV7-F1
#
_entry.id   AF-A0A6H9LNV7-F1
#
_cell.length_a   1.000
_cell.length_b   1.000
_cell.length_c   1.000
_cell.angle_alpha   90.00
_cell.angle_beta   90.00
_cell.angle_gamma   90.00
#
_symmetry.space_group_name_H-M   'P 1'
#
loop_
_entity.id
_entity.type
_entity.pdbx_description
1 polymer ?
#
loop_
_entity_poly.entity_id
_entity_poly.type
_entity_poly.pdbx_seq_one_letter_code
_entity_poly.pdbx_strand_id
1 'polypeptide(L)'
;MNLTANCSLLREKIGSFQYNTKSQELFLALFSAVITFENKEETEFAFKKAKELKIKPAELYEIILQSYLFLGFPRMLEAAKLFHAAYPEFDPKTESEPFDMNQTQNWYDRGIT
;
A
#
# COMPACT_ATOMS: atom_id res chain seq x y z
N MET A 1 -15.75 -10.97 21.91
CA MET A 1 -16.25 -10.64 20.56
C MET A 1 -15.38 -11.39 19.56
N ASN A 2 -15.92 -12.40 18.87
CA ASN A 2 -15.21 -13.02 17.74
C ASN A 2 -15.32 -12.07 16.55
N LEU A 3 -14.36 -11.14 16.43
CA LEU A 3 -14.16 -10.32 15.23
C LEU A 3 -13.39 -11.18 14.21
N THR A 4 -14.05 -12.16 13.61
CA THR A 4 -13.51 -12.83 12.44
C THR A 4 -13.54 -11.83 11.28
N ALA A 5 -12.37 -11.52 10.74
CA ALA A 5 -12.27 -10.67 9.58
C ALA A 5 -12.96 -11.30 8.37
N ASN A 6 -13.77 -10.51 7.67
CA ASN A 6 -14.57 -10.98 6.54
C ASN A 6 -13.89 -10.60 5.21
N CYS A 7 -13.08 -11.53 4.68
CA CYS A 7 -12.39 -11.34 3.40
C CYS A 7 -13.37 -11.12 2.23
N SER A 8 -14.56 -11.74 2.26
CA SER A 8 -15.57 -11.55 1.22
C SER A 8 -16.09 -10.11 1.17
N LEU A 9 -16.33 -9.50 2.33
CA LEU A 9 -16.72 -8.10 2.43
C LEU A 9 -15.60 -7.17 1.95
N LEU A 10 -14.34 -7.47 2.29
CA LEU A 10 -13.19 -6.71 1.82
C LEU A 10 -13.09 -6.72 0.30
N ARG A 11 -13.24 -7.89 -0.32
CA ARG A 11 -13.25 -8.07 -1.77
C ARG A 11 -14.35 -7.25 -2.44
N GLU A 12 -15.56 -7.28 -1.88
CA GLU A 12 -16.69 -6.49 -2.38
C GLU A 12 -16.40 -4.98 -2.36
N LYS A 13 -15.81 -4.48 -1.27
CA LYS A 13 -15.45 -3.06 -1.13
C LYS A 13 -14.36 -2.64 -2.12
N ILE A 14 -13.37 -3.49 -2.37
CA ILE A 14 -12.33 -3.25 -3.39
C ILE A 14 -12.94 -3.29 -4.80
N GLY A 15 -13.82 -4.25 -5.07
CA GLY A 15 -14.44 -4.42 -6.39
C GLY A 15 -15.36 -3.27 -6.79
N SER A 16 -16.15 -2.76 -5.84
CA SER A 16 -17.10 -1.65 -6.04
C SER A 16 -16.46 -0.26 -6.07
N PHE A 17 -15.14 -0.19 -5.94
CA PHE A 17 -14.42 1.07 -5.80
C PHE A 17 -14.43 1.92 -7.08
N GLN A 18 -14.85 3.20 -6.96
CA GLN A 18 -14.90 4.17 -8.06
C GLN A 18 -13.88 5.30 -7.87
N TYR A 19 -13.17 5.67 -8.94
CA TYR A 19 -12.05 6.61 -8.87
C TYR A 19 -12.49 8.08 -8.79
N ASN A 20 -12.08 8.77 -7.72
CA ASN A 20 -11.96 10.22 -7.56
C ASN A 20 -10.82 10.50 -6.56
N THR A 21 -10.40 11.75 -6.36
CA THR A 21 -9.23 12.07 -5.49
C THR A 21 -9.41 11.60 -4.04
N LYS A 22 -10.61 11.75 -3.45
CA LYS A 22 -10.93 11.20 -2.12
C LYS A 22 -10.98 9.66 -2.13
N SER A 23 -11.30 9.07 -3.28
CA SER A 23 -11.30 7.64 -3.46
C SER A 23 -9.88 7.06 -3.48
N GLN A 24 -8.87 7.76 -3.98
CA GLN A 24 -7.50 7.22 -3.97
C GLN A 24 -7.02 6.88 -2.55
N GLU A 25 -7.18 7.79 -1.60
CA GLU A 25 -6.81 7.58 -0.18
C GLU A 25 -7.56 6.41 0.46
N LEU A 26 -8.87 6.32 0.19
CA LEU A 26 -9.70 5.22 0.68
C LEU A 26 -9.26 3.87 0.11
N PHE A 27 -8.86 3.82 -1.16
CA PHE A 27 -8.31 2.60 -1.76
C PHE A 27 -7.00 2.20 -1.10
N LEU A 28 -6.09 3.15 -0.87
CA LEU A 28 -4.81 2.89 -0.19
C LEU A 28 -5.04 2.36 1.24
N ALA A 29 -6.02 2.90 1.96
CA ALA A 29 -6.42 2.37 3.25
C ALA A 29 -6.96 0.93 3.15
N LEU A 30 -7.83 0.64 2.17
CA LEU A 30 -8.31 -0.73 1.93
C LEU A 30 -7.15 -1.67 1.56
N PHE A 31 -6.19 -1.20 0.76
CA PHE A 31 -5.00 -1.96 0.39
C PHE A 31 -4.16 -2.33 1.62
N SER A 32 -3.92 -1.40 2.56
CA SER A 32 -3.24 -1.73 3.82
C SER A 32 -3.96 -2.80 4.65
N ALA A 33 -5.30 -2.80 4.61
CA ALA A 33 -6.09 -3.83 5.27
C ALA A 33 -5.90 -5.19 4.59
N VAL A 34 -5.85 -5.24 3.26
CA VAL A 34 -5.57 -6.48 2.49
C VAL A 34 -4.24 -7.09 2.91
N ILE A 35 -3.18 -6.29 3.01
CA ILE A 35 -1.85 -6.77 3.45
C ILE A 35 -1.90 -7.40 4.85
N THR A 36 -2.78 -6.92 5.72
CA THR A 36 -2.98 -7.46 7.07
C THR A 36 -3.56 -8.89 7.07
N PHE A 37 -4.30 -9.28 6.04
CA PHE A 37 -4.97 -10.58 6.00
C PHE A 37 -4.11 -11.72 5.45
N GLU A 38 -2.91 -11.44 4.93
CA GLU A 38 -1.99 -12.46 4.40
C GLU A 38 -2.67 -13.41 3.38
N ASN A 39 -3.70 -12.92 2.71
CA ASN A 39 -4.45 -13.67 1.72
C ASN A 39 -3.93 -13.30 0.33
N LYS A 40 -3.30 -14.28 -0.32
CA LYS A 40 -2.70 -14.12 -1.65
C LYS A 40 -3.71 -13.68 -2.70
N GLU A 41 -4.87 -14.34 -2.79
CA GLU A 41 -5.87 -14.05 -3.81
C GLU A 41 -6.43 -12.63 -3.69
N GLU A 42 -6.70 -12.19 -2.46
CA GLU A 42 -7.19 -10.83 -2.21
C GLU A 42 -6.11 -9.77 -2.47
N THR A 43 -4.85 -10.09 -2.18
CA THR A 43 -3.70 -9.21 -2.48
C THR A 43 -3.51 -9.04 -3.98
N GLU A 44 -3.56 -10.13 -4.74
CA GLU A 44 -3.49 -10.12 -6.20
C GLU A 44 -4.68 -9.37 -6.82
N PHE A 45 -5.89 -9.57 -6.28
CA PHE A 45 -7.09 -8.83 -6.70
C PHE A 45 -6.94 -7.33 -6.44
N ALA A 46 -6.40 -6.95 -5.28
CA ALA A 46 -6.14 -5.55 -4.95
C ALA A 46 -5.10 -4.93 -5.91
N PHE A 47 -4.04 -5.64 -6.28
CA PHE A 47 -3.10 -5.16 -7.30
C PHE A 47 -3.75 -4.96 -8.67
N LYS A 48 -4.57 -5.92 -9.11
CA LYS A 48 -5.33 -5.76 -10.36
C LYS A 48 -6.19 -4.51 -10.30
N LYS A 49 -6.89 -4.29 -9.18
CA LYS A 49 -7.75 -3.12 -9.00
C LYS A 49 -6.94 -1.82 -8.97
N ALA A 50 -5.78 -1.81 -8.32
CA ALA A 50 -4.90 -0.65 -8.28
C ALA A 50 -4.44 -0.22 -9.69
N LYS A 51 -4.15 -1.19 -10.57
CA LYS A 51 -3.84 -0.93 -11.99
C LYS A 51 -5.01 -0.30 -12.75
N GLU A 52 -6.23 -0.81 -12.56
CA GLU A 52 -7.45 -0.24 -13.15
C GLU A 52 -7.65 1.22 -12.71
N LEU A 53 -7.36 1.50 -11.45
CA LEU A 53 -7.47 2.82 -10.82
C LEU A 53 -6.25 3.72 -11.08
N LYS A 54 -5.23 3.24 -11.79
CA LYS A 54 -3.98 3.98 -12.07
C LYS A 54 -3.28 4.52 -10.81
N ILE A 55 -3.36 3.77 -9.71
CA ILE A 55 -2.61 4.06 -8.47
C ILE A 55 -1.12 3.92 -8.76
N LYS A 56 -0.29 4.82 -8.24
CA LYS A 56 1.16 4.74 -8.49
C LYS A 56 1.74 3.53 -7.77
N PRO A 57 2.58 2.71 -8.44
CA PRO A 57 3.20 1.55 -7.81
C PRO A 57 4.01 1.91 -6.55
N ALA A 58 4.67 3.08 -6.52
CA ALA A 58 5.40 3.54 -5.33
C ALA A 58 4.50 3.72 -4.10
N GLU A 59 3.26 4.21 -4.25
CA GLU A 59 2.34 4.37 -3.11
C GLU A 59 2.00 3.02 -2.47
N LEU A 60 1.77 2.00 -3.31
CA LEU A 60 1.50 0.63 -2.85
C LEU A 60 2.75 0.02 -2.21
N TYR A 61 3.91 0.24 -2.82
CA TYR A 61 5.19 -0.26 -2.33
C TYR A 61 5.53 0.32 -0.95
N GLU A 62 5.32 1.62 -0.75
CA GLU A 62 5.49 2.27 0.55
C GLU A 62 4.56 1.67 1.61
N ILE A 63 3.29 1.39 1.28
CA ILE A 63 2.38 0.72 2.23
C ILE A 63 2.91 -0.66 2.64
N ILE A 64 3.45 -1.41 1.68
CA ILE A 64 4.07 -2.72 1.95
C ILE A 64 5.28 -2.55 2.86
N LEU A 65 6.19 -1.62 2.57
CA LEU A 65 7.36 -1.35 3.41
C LEU A 65 6.96 -0.93 4.82
N GLN A 66 6.04 0.02 4.96
CA GLN A 66 5.54 0.50 6.25
C GLN A 66 4.83 -0.59 7.06
N SER A 67 4.24 -1.59 6.39
CA SER A 67 3.61 -2.72 7.07
C SER A 67 4.60 -3.51 7.95
N TYR A 68 5.91 -3.45 7.68
CA TYR A 68 6.95 -4.03 8.54
C TYR A 68 6.84 -3.57 10.00
N LEU A 69 6.52 -2.29 10.23
CA LEU A 69 6.44 -1.69 11.56
C LEU A 69 5.29 -2.25 12.40
N PHE A 70 4.23 -2.76 11.75
CA PHE A 70 3.00 -3.20 12.42
C PHE A 70 2.77 -4.71 12.33
N LEU A 71 3.21 -5.33 11.24
CA LEU A 71 2.94 -6.73 10.91
C LEU A 71 4.21 -7.61 10.95
N GLY A 72 5.38 -6.99 11.09
CA GLY A 72 6.67 -7.69 11.13
C GLY A 72 7.24 -8.02 9.75
N PHE A 73 8.51 -8.44 9.75
CA PHE A 73 9.30 -8.69 8.54
C PHE A 73 8.72 -9.77 7.61
N PRO A 74 8.27 -10.95 8.11
CA PRO A 74 7.78 -12.00 7.23
C PRO A 74 6.58 -11.55 6.39
N ARG A 75 5.64 -10.81 6.99
CA ARG A 75 4.45 -10.33 6.30
C ARG A 75 4.77 -9.33 5.22
N MET A 76 5.65 -8.38 5.50
CA MET A 76 6.14 -7.43 4.51
C MET A 76 6.81 -8.15 3.33
N LEU A 77 7.66 -9.15 3.59
CA LEU A 77 8.35 -9.90 2.54
C LEU A 77 7.39 -10.66 1.61
N GLU A 78 6.37 -11.33 2.15
CA GLU A 78 5.39 -12.05 1.32
C GLU A 78 4.60 -11.08 0.45
N ALA A 79 4.17 -9.93 1.01
CA ALA A 79 3.53 -8.88 0.23
C ALA A 79 4.45 -8.30 -0.85
N ALA A 80 5.74 -8.08 -0.54
CA ALA A 80 6.73 -7.59 -1.50
C ALA A 80 6.98 -8.57 -2.65
N LYS A 81 6.99 -9.89 -2.39
CA LYS A 81 7.08 -10.91 -3.46
C LYS A 81 5.90 -10.82 -4.42
N LEU A 82 4.68 -10.71 -3.88
CA LEU A 82 3.47 -10.56 -4.70
C LEU A 82 3.47 -9.24 -5.47
N PHE A 83 3.98 -8.17 -4.86
CA PHE A 83 4.16 -6.87 -5.52
C PHE A 83 5.12 -6.97 -6.70
N HIS A 84 6.30 -7.56 -6.54
CA HIS A 84 7.27 -7.71 -7.63
C HIS A 84 6.74 -8.58 -8.77
N ALA A 85 5.93 -9.60 -8.47
CA ALA A 85 5.23 -10.38 -9.49
C ALA A 85 4.19 -9.52 -10.26
N ALA A 86 3.50 -8.61 -9.57
CA ALA A 86 2.52 -7.72 -10.18
C ALA A 86 3.15 -6.53 -10.93
N TYR A 87 4.30 -6.03 -10.49
CA TYR A 87 4.99 -4.86 -11.02
C TYR A 87 6.48 -5.17 -11.28
N PRO A 88 6.79 -6.02 -12.28
CA PRO A 88 8.17 -6.45 -12.55
C PRO A 88 9.10 -5.32 -12.99
N GLU A 89 8.55 -4.28 -13.61
CA GLU A 89 9.29 -3.11 -14.12
C GLU A 89 9.49 -2.01 -13.07
N PHE A 90 8.94 -2.17 -11.86
CA PHE A 90 9.08 -1.14 -10.82
C PHE A 90 10.47 -1.17 -10.21
N ASP A 91 11.21 -0.07 -10.37
CA ASP A 91 12.48 0.18 -9.68
C ASP A 91 12.29 1.33 -8.67
N PRO A 92 12.38 1.06 -7.35
CA PRO A 92 12.22 2.09 -6.33
C PRO A 92 13.26 3.22 -6.44
N LYS A 93 14.43 2.97 -7.04
CA LYS A 93 15.48 3.99 -7.19
C LYS A 93 15.14 5.07 -8.22
N THR A 94 14.28 4.76 -9.18
CA THR A 94 13.85 5.73 -10.20
C THR A 94 12.70 6.61 -9.74
N GLU A 95 11.94 6.21 -8.72
CA GLU A 95 10.80 6.98 -8.21
C GLU A 95 11.12 7.87 -7.00
N SER A 96 12.33 7.78 -6.44
CA SER A 96 12.78 8.71 -5.40
C SER A 96 13.13 10.07 -5.97
N GLU A 97 12.36 11.10 -5.62
CA GLU A 97 12.74 12.50 -5.89
C GLU A 97 14.09 12.83 -5.24
N PRO A 98 14.91 13.70 -5.85
CA PRO A 98 16.17 14.12 -5.26
C PRO A 98 15.93 14.75 -3.88
N PHE A 99 16.67 14.24 -2.90
CA PHE A 99 16.58 14.65 -1.50
C PHE A 99 16.96 16.13 -1.31
N ASP A 100 16.00 16.99 -0.96
CA ASP A 100 16.24 18.40 -0.64
C ASP A 100 16.53 18.57 0.86
N MET A 101 17.81 18.82 1.17
CA MET A 101 18.27 19.08 2.54
C MET A 101 17.49 20.21 3.23
N ASN A 102 16.97 21.20 2.48
CA ASN A 102 16.19 22.29 3.07
C ASN A 102 14.82 21.83 3.57
N GLN A 103 14.18 20.87 2.89
CA GLN A 103 12.90 20.31 3.34
C GLN A 103 13.07 19.49 4.62
N THR A 104 14.18 18.76 4.74
CA THR A 104 14.50 17.98 5.95
C THR A 104 14.76 18.88 7.16
N GLN A 105 15.52 19.97 6.97
CA GLN A 105 15.76 20.93 8.05
C GLN A 105 14.43 21.56 8.53
N ASN A 106 13.57 21.97 7.59
CA ASN A 106 12.25 22.52 7.92
C ASN A 106 11.33 21.52 8.64
N TRP A 107 11.42 20.23 8.31
CA TRP A 107 10.68 19.17 9.02
C TRP A 107 11.21 18.97 10.45
N TYR A 108 12.55 18.95 10.62
CA TYR A 108 13.21 18.83 11.92
C TYR A 108 12.85 20.00 12.85
N ASP A 109 12.92 21.23 12.35
CA ASP A 109 12.64 22.44 13.12
C ASP A 109 11.17 22.52 13.55
N ARG A 110 10.25 21.90 12.80
CA ARG A 110 8.82 21.80 13.14
C ARG A 110 8.50 20.71 14.17
N GLY A 111 9.39 19.74 14.39
CA GLY A 111 9.19 18.63 15.32
C GLY A 111 9.64 18.90 16.76
N ILE A 112 10.24 20.05 17.05
CA ILE A 112 10.83 20.42 18.35
C ILE A 112 9.96 21.42 19.14
N THR A 113 8.77 21.78 18.64
CA THR A 113 7.75 22.53 19.39
C THR A 113 6.66 21.62 19.92
#